data_AF-A0A5K0YPG2-F1
#
_entry.id   AF-A0A5K0YPG2-F1
#
_cell.length_a   1.000
_cell.length_b   1.000
_cell.length_c   1.000
_cell.angle_alpha   90.00
_cell.angle_beta   90.00
_cell.angle_gamma   90.00
#
_symmetry.space_group_name_H-M   'P 1'
#
loop_
_entity.id
_entity.type
_entity.pdbx_description
1 polymer ?
#
loop_
_entity_poly.entity_id
_entity_poly.type
_entity_poly.pdbx_seq_one_letter_code
_entity_poly.pdbx_strand_id
1 'polypeptide(L)' 'MVKAYLRYEPAAVFGVVASVESNVCYDNTGKLLFTGALEQLCVWNLKQGLCIKALASSTSSSGPKSAASAIACSPSSDST' A
#
# COMPACT_ATOMS: atom_id res chain seq x y z
N MET A 1 23.13 20.88 -30.43
CA MET A 1 23.17 19.98 -29.26
C MET A 1 22.17 20.51 -28.24
N VAL A 2 21.01 19.86 -28.04
CA VAL A 2 19.98 20.34 -27.10
C VAL A 2 20.25 19.71 -25.73
N LYS A 3 20.24 20.52 -24.67
CA LYS A 3 20.44 20.07 -23.29
C LYS A 3 19.16 19.45 -22.76
N ALA A 4 19.21 18.18 -22.36
CA ALA A 4 18.10 17.51 -21.69
C ALA A 4 18.18 17.76 -20.17
N TYR A 5 17.04 18.05 -19.54
CA TYR A 5 16.91 18.19 -18.09
C TYR A 5 16.13 16.99 -17.55
N LEU A 6 16.82 16.12 -16.83
CA LEU A 6 16.19 14.98 -16.17
C LEU A 6 15.36 15.47 -14.98
N ARG A 7 14.21 14.84 -14.76
CA ARG A 7 13.35 15.07 -13.60
C ARG A 7 13.59 13.96 -12.58
N TYR A 8 13.50 14.31 -11.29
CA TYR A 8 13.52 13.33 -10.22
C TYR A 8 12.15 12.67 -10.10
N GLU A 9 12.17 11.36 -9.89
CA GLU A 9 10.99 10.56 -9.58
C GLU A 9 11.21 9.86 -8.23
N PRO A 10 10.17 9.69 -7.41
CA PRO A 10 10.28 8.99 -6.13
C PRO A 10 10.66 7.53 -6.37
N ALA A 11 11.78 7.10 -5.78
CA ALA A 11 12.30 5.75 -5.93
C ALA A 11 11.69 4.76 -4.91
N ALA A 12 11.56 5.17 -3.65
CA ALA A 12 11.02 4.34 -2.57
C ALA A 12 10.45 5.19 -1.43
N VAL A 13 9.50 4.60 -0.68
CA VAL A 13 8.91 5.15 0.54
C VAL A 13 8.97 4.06 1.63
N PHE A 14 9.36 4.41 2.85
CA PHE A 14 9.55 3.47 3.95
C PHE A 14 9.25 4.11 5.31
N GLY A 15 9.15 3.30 6.36
CA GLY A 15 9.03 3.75 7.76
C GLY A 15 7.60 3.95 8.27
N VAL A 16 6.59 3.86 7.42
CA VAL A 16 5.17 3.94 7.81
C VAL A 16 4.59 2.54 7.93
N VAL A 17 4.08 2.19 9.12
CA VAL A 17 3.46 0.88 9.38
C VAL A 17 1.94 0.94 9.23
N ALA A 18 1.30 1.95 9.84
CA ALA A 18 -0.13 2.20 9.73
C ALA A 18 -0.39 3.71 9.79
N SER A 19 -1.24 4.20 8.90
CA SER A 19 -1.73 5.58 8.88
C SER A 19 -2.93 5.73 9.79
N VAL A 20 -3.06 6.89 10.45
CA VAL A 20 -4.18 7.20 11.36
C VAL A 20 -5.52 7.22 10.63
N GLU A 21 -5.52 7.63 9.36
CA GLU A 21 -6.74 7.76 8.55
C GLU A 21 -7.22 6.43 7.95
N SER A 22 -6.45 5.35 8.11
CA SER A 22 -6.73 4.04 7.52
C SER A 22 -7.14 3.02 8.56
N ASN A 23 -8.10 2.15 8.23
CA ASN A 23 -8.35 0.95 9.02
C ASN A 23 -7.31 -0.14 8.74
N VAL A 24 -7.42 -1.24 9.49
CA VAL A 24 -6.57 -2.42 9.35
C VAL A 24 -7.47 -3.63 9.05
N CYS A 25 -7.12 -4.44 8.05
CA CYS A 25 -7.85 -5.66 7.71
C CYS A 25 -6.94 -6.87 7.89
N TYR A 26 -7.47 -7.98 8.39
CA TYR A 26 -6.78 -9.26 8.42
C TYR A 26 -7.22 -10.12 7.24
N ASP A 27 -6.32 -10.96 6.75
CA ASP A 27 -6.69 -12.06 5.87
C ASP A 27 -7.57 -13.08 6.61
N ASN A 28 -8.38 -13.84 5.87
CA ASN A 28 -9.27 -14.86 6.43
C ASN A 28 -8.49 -15.95 7.22
N THR A 29 -7.22 -16.18 6.86
CA THR A 29 -6.34 -17.11 7.56
C THR A 29 -5.67 -16.53 8.82
N GLY A 30 -5.76 -15.22 9.03
CA GLY A 30 -5.09 -14.51 10.13
C GLY A 30 -3.57 -14.48 10.05
N LYS A 31 -2.97 -14.88 8.92
CA LYS A 31 -1.50 -14.88 8.72
C LYS A 31 -0.97 -13.57 8.18
N LEU A 32 -1.80 -12.89 7.37
CA LEU A 32 -1.47 -11.65 6.71
C LEU A 32 -2.28 -10.50 7.30
N LEU A 33 -1.64 -9.34 7.37
CA LEU A 33 -2.24 -8.10 7.82
C LEU A 33 -2.14 -7.05 6.71
N PHE A 34 -3.24 -6.37 6.45
CA PHE A 34 -3.33 -5.26 5.50
C PHE A 34 -3.42 -3.95 6.27
N THR A 35 -2.50 -3.03 6.01
CA THR A 35 -2.48 -1.69 6.62
C THR A 35 -2.35 -0.61 5.57
N GLY A 36 -3.01 0.53 5.77
CA GLY A 36 -2.80 1.72 4.96
C GLY A 36 -1.54 2.45 5.40
N ALA A 37 -0.68 2.80 4.46
CA ALA A 37 0.55 3.56 4.68
C ALA A 37 0.57 4.75 3.70
N LEU A 38 -0.10 5.84 4.08
CA LEU A 38 -0.37 6.99 3.21
C LEU A 38 -1.14 6.53 1.97
N GLU A 39 -0.62 6.80 0.77
CA GLU A 39 -1.18 6.39 -0.53
C GLU A 39 -0.97 4.91 -0.88
N GLN A 40 -0.24 4.15 -0.03
CA GLN A 40 0.10 2.76 -0.28
C GLN A 40 -0.66 1.82 0.66
N LEU A 41 -0.91 0.60 0.18
CA LEU A 41 -1.44 -0.51 0.98
C LEU A 41 -0.32 -1.51 1.23
N CYS A 42 0.02 -1.74 2.49
CA CYS A 42 1.07 -2.67 2.89
C CYS A 42 0.47 -4.01 3.35
N VAL A 43 1.12 -5.09 2.92
CA VAL A 43 0.82 -6.47 3.32
C VAL A 43 1.93 -6.97 4.23
N TRP A 44 1.59 -7.33 5.45
CA TRP A 44 2.53 -7.77 6.47
C TRP A 44 2.35 -9.24 6.81
N ASN A 45 3.46 -9.93 7.04
CA ASN A 45 3.45 -11.23 7.67
C ASN A 45 3.46 -11.05 9.20
N LEU A 46 2.39 -11.45 9.88
CA LEU A 46 2.28 -11.25 11.33
C LEU A 46 3.31 -12.08 12.12
N LYS A 47 3.68 -13.26 11.63
CA LYS A 47 4.64 -14.13 12.31
C LYS A 47 6.06 -13.59 12.23
N GLN A 48 6.40 -12.94 11.12
CA GLN A 48 7.76 -12.43 10.87
C GLN A 48 7.89 -10.93 11.19
N GLY A 49 6.79 -10.18 11.27
CA GLY A 49 6.81 -8.72 11.45
C GLY A 49 7.35 -7.97 10.23
N LEU A 50 7.36 -8.59 9.05
CA LEU A 50 7.94 -8.02 7.82
C LEU A 50 6.84 -7.63 6.83
N CYS A 51 7.04 -6.49 6.17
CA CYS A 51 6.23 -6.08 5.02
C CYS A 51 6.63 -6.93 3.82
N ILE A 52 5.72 -7.79 3.37
CA ILE A 52 5.92 -8.67 2.21
C ILE A 52 5.75 -7.87 0.92
N LYS A 53 4.79 -6.93 0.90
CA LYS A 53 4.43 -6.19 -0.31
C LYS A 53 3.82 -4.84 0.02
N ALA A 54 4.19 -3.83 -0.77
CA ALA A 54 3.51 -2.54 -0.82
C ALA A 54 2.82 -2.41 -2.19
N LEU A 55 1.53 -2.08 -2.15
CA LEU A 55 0.71 -1.85 -3.33
C LEU A 55 0.48 -0.34 -3.43
N ALA A 56 0.97 0.26 -4.52
CA ALA A 56 0.81 1.68 -4.80
C ALA A 56 0.05 1.87 -6.13
N SER A 57 -0.75 2.93 -6.23
CA SER A 57 -1.36 3.29 -7.51
C SER A 57 -0.28 3.68 -8.52
N SER A 58 -0.29 3.04 -9.69
CA SER A 58 0.65 3.31 -10.80
C SER A 58 0.29 4.56 -11.61
N THR A 59 -0.79 5.25 -11.26
CA THR A 59 -1.23 6.46 -11.95
C THR A 59 -0.28 7.62 -11.64
N SER A 60 0.59 7.94 -12.59
CA SER A 60 1.46 9.12 -12.59
C SER A 60 0.65 10.39 -12.89
N SER A 61 -0.33 10.70 -12.04
CA SER A 61 -1.03 11.99 -12.12
C SER A 61 -0.19 13.06 -11.43
N SER A 62 0.02 14.18 -12.13
CA SER A 62 0.62 15.39 -11.57
C SER A 62 -0.34 16.02 -10.55
N GLY A 63 -0.26 15.58 -9.29
CA GLY A 63 -1.08 16.11 -8.19
C GLY A 63 -0.87 15.37 -6.87
N PRO A 64 -1.41 15.90 -5.76
CA PRO A 64 -1.40 15.21 -4.48
C PRO A 64 -2.12 13.87 -4.63
N LYS A 65 -1.50 12.80 -4.15
CA LYS A 65 -2.12 11.48 -4.11
C LYS A 65 -2.94 11.34 -2.84
N SER A 66 -4.11 10.75 -2.97
CA SER A 66 -4.99 10.52 -1.83
C SER A 66 -4.45 9.37 -0.97
N ALA A 67 -4.53 9.54 0.34
CA ALA A 67 -4.23 8.48 1.28
C ALA A 67 -5.29 7.37 1.23
N ALA A 68 -4.88 6.14 1.50
CA ALA A 68 -5.77 5.02 1.72
C ALA A 68 -6.55 5.25 3.01
N SER A 69 -7.86 5.46 2.91
CA SER A 69 -8.74 5.70 4.06
C SER A 69 -9.48 4.44 4.52
N ALA A 70 -9.76 3.51 3.61
CA ALA A 70 -10.49 2.30 3.91
C ALA A 70 -9.99 1.10 3.11
N ILE A 71 -9.88 -0.04 3.78
CA ILE A 71 -9.47 -1.33 3.25
C ILE A 71 -10.59 -2.32 3.57
N ALA A 72 -11.08 -3.00 2.53
CA ALA A 72 -12.08 -4.05 2.66
C ALA A 72 -11.54 -5.32 2.00
N CYS A 73 -11.69 -6.44 2.70
CA CYS A 73 -11.33 -7.75 2.19
C CYS A 73 -12.63 -8.45 1.75
N SER A 74 -12.74 -8.81 0.46
CA SER A 74 -13.88 -9.58 -0.01
C SER A 74 -13.81 -11.00 0.56
N PRO A 75 -14.88 -11.53 1.18
CA PRO A 75 -14.92 -12.95 1.52
C PRO A 75 -14.85 -13.73 0.20
N SER A 76 -13.94 -14.70 0.10
CA SER A 76 -13.89 -15.59 -1.05
C SER A 76 -15.23 -16.32 -1.14
N SER A 77 -15.90 -16.19 -2.29
CA SER A 77 -17.05 -17.03 -2.63
C SER A 77 -16.55 -18.47 -2.80
N ASP A 78 -16.47 -19.21 -1.69
CA ASP A 78 -16.53 -20.67 -1.73
C ASP A 78 -17.96 -21.05 -2.13
N SER A 79 -18.22 -20.98 -3.44
CA SER A 79 -19.44 -21.52 -4.05
C SER A 79 -19.37 -23.04 -3.93
N THR A 80 -20.01 -23.59 -2.89
CA THR A 80 -20.35 -25.02 -2.82
C THR A 80 -21.74 -25.23 -3.41
#